data_AF-A0A0L6JIM5-F1
#
_entry.id   AF-A0A0L6JIM5-F1
#
_cell.length_a   1.000
_cell.length_b   1.000
_cell.length_c   1.000
_cell.angle_alpha   90.00
_cell.angle_beta   90.00
_cell.angle_gamma   90.00
#
_symmetry.space_group_name_H-M   'P 1'
#
loop_
_entity.id
_entity.type
_entity.pdbx_description
1 polymer ?
#
loop_
_entity_poly.entity_id
_entity_poly.type
_entity_poly.pdbx_seq_one_letter_code
_entity_poly.pdbx_strand_id
1 'polypeptide(L)'
;MGKIIFIVLLIVFLFVGCNNTSQITNETPKNDLITGVPEDIRPTPSKENLYEPNYKDISLKTDVSDLKEISEELFDMYLKSFTESKVIEYARISDYKVEDIKIEHGNIDKFQFYVRYSIKPASEKYVIAGNGIYESDGWIGHRVYFINVKKEEDGFKILSIGTGP
;
A
#
# COMPACT_ATOMS: atom_id res chain seq x y z
N MET A 1 -7.86 -53.47 14.87
CA MET A 1 -7.09 -53.99 13.71
C MET A 1 -7.65 -53.35 12.45
N GLY A 2 -6.83 -52.66 11.66
CA GLY A 2 -7.32 -52.05 10.41
C GLY A 2 -6.37 -51.04 9.77
N LYS A 3 -5.23 -51.54 9.27
CA LYS A 3 -4.36 -51.07 8.18
C LYS A 3 -4.00 -49.57 8.03
N ILE A 4 -2.71 -49.33 8.29
CA ILE A 4 -1.85 -48.24 7.81
C ILE A 4 -1.80 -48.24 6.28
N ILE A 5 -1.91 -47.07 5.65
CA ILE A 5 -1.43 -46.81 4.29
C ILE A 5 -0.60 -45.51 4.32
N PHE A 6 0.72 -45.69 4.25
CA PHE A 6 1.69 -44.65 3.94
C PHE A 6 1.70 -44.47 2.41
N ILE A 7 1.48 -43.26 1.91
CA ILE A 7 1.90 -42.88 0.56
C ILE A 7 2.75 -41.62 0.70
N VAL A 8 4.06 -41.83 0.63
CA VAL A 8 5.07 -40.80 0.42
C VAL A 8 5.12 -40.56 -1.08
N LEU A 9 4.85 -39.34 -1.53
CA LEU A 9 5.20 -38.92 -2.89
C LEU A 9 6.17 -37.74 -2.80
N LEU A 10 7.45 -38.09 -2.91
CA LEU A 10 8.57 -37.18 -3.05
C LEU A 10 8.66 -36.77 -4.53
N ILE A 11 8.42 -35.49 -4.85
CA ILE A 11 8.73 -34.95 -6.18
C ILE A 11 9.80 -33.89 -6.00
N VAL A 12 11.02 -34.26 -6.39
CA VAL A 12 12.17 -33.37 -6.57
C VAL A 12 12.18 -32.95 -8.04
N PHE A 13 11.90 -31.69 -8.32
CA PHE A 13 12.21 -31.08 -9.61
C PHE A 13 13.40 -30.15 -9.44
N LEU A 14 14.58 -30.65 -9.84
CA LEU A 14 15.77 -29.85 -10.10
C LEU A 14 15.63 -29.23 -11.49
N PHE A 15 15.33 -27.94 -11.56
CA PHE A 15 15.58 -27.18 -12.78
C PHE A 15 16.97 -26.55 -12.69
N VAL A 16 17.90 -27.24 -13.35
CA VAL A 16 19.17 -26.70 -13.82
C VAL A 16 18.86 -25.82 -15.03
N GLY A 17 19.13 -24.52 -14.93
CA GLY A 17 19.01 -23.57 -16.03
C GLY A 17 20.29 -22.74 -16.13
N CYS A 18 21.10 -23.05 -17.13
CA CYS A 18 22.39 -22.44 -17.41
C CYS A 18 22.30 -20.96 -17.80
N ASN A 19 23.13 -20.16 -17.14
CA ASN A 19 24.13 -19.24 -17.68
C ASN A 19 23.96 -18.78 -19.15
N ASN A 20 23.75 -17.48 -19.36
CA ASN A 20 24.14 -16.80 -20.59
C ASN A 20 24.86 -15.49 -20.25
N THR A 21 26.18 -15.57 -20.32
CA THR A 21 27.09 -14.43 -20.45
C THR A 21 26.82 -13.72 -21.77
N SER A 22 26.71 -12.39 -21.73
CA SER A 22 26.98 -11.55 -22.89
C SER A 22 27.79 -10.36 -22.41
N GLN A 23 29.11 -10.43 -22.63
CA GLN A 23 29.96 -9.24 -22.67
C GLN A 23 29.80 -8.64 -24.06
N ILE A 24 29.40 -7.37 -24.12
CA ILE A 24 29.60 -6.53 -25.30
C ILE A 24 30.38 -5.32 -24.82
N THR A 25 31.69 -5.40 -24.99
CA THR A 25 32.60 -4.26 -25.12
C THR A 25 32.36 -3.67 -26.49
N ASN A 26 32.18 -2.35 -26.60
CA ASN A 26 32.56 -1.59 -27.79
C ASN A 26 32.82 -0.14 -27.41
N GLU A 27 34.01 0.30 -27.82
CA GLU A 27 34.60 1.60 -27.55
C GLU A 27 33.93 2.72 -28.36
N THR A 28 34.11 3.92 -27.81
CA THR A 28 33.68 5.24 -28.28
C THR A 28 34.21 5.63 -29.66
N PRO A 29 33.36 6.17 -30.55
CA PRO A 29 33.78 7.10 -31.59
C PRO A 29 33.59 8.55 -31.12
N LYS A 30 34.67 9.32 -31.05
CA LYS A 30 34.62 10.79 -31.02
C LYS A 30 34.23 11.27 -32.41
N ASN A 31 33.20 12.10 -32.51
CA ASN A 31 32.98 12.95 -33.68
C ASN A 31 32.69 14.39 -33.23
N ASP A 32 33.38 15.29 -33.91
CA ASP A 32 33.41 16.73 -33.71
C ASP A 32 32.07 17.43 -34.00
N LEU A 33 31.81 18.44 -33.19
CA LEU A 33 31.27 19.76 -33.54
C LEU A 33 30.38 19.85 -34.80
N ILE A 34 29.06 19.85 -34.61
CA ILE A 34 28.12 20.56 -35.50
C ILE A 34 27.18 21.43 -34.66
N THR A 35 27.12 22.67 -35.11
CA THR A 35 26.33 23.83 -34.71
C THR A 35 24.82 23.61 -34.67
N GLY A 36 24.19 24.11 -33.60
CA GLY A 36 22.95 24.90 -33.66
C GLY A 36 21.72 24.27 -34.31
N VAL A 37 20.91 23.59 -33.50
CA VAL A 37 19.45 23.54 -33.64
C VAL A 37 18.86 23.71 -32.23
N PRO A 38 17.93 24.65 -31.98
CA PRO A 38 17.29 24.78 -30.69
C PRO A 38 16.38 23.57 -30.49
N GLU A 39 16.81 22.63 -29.66
CA GLU A 39 16.02 21.46 -29.31
C GLU A 39 14.89 21.93 -28.37
N ASP A 40 13.76 22.21 -29.02
CA ASP A 40 12.41 21.86 -28.58
C ASP A 40 12.19 22.03 -27.07
N ILE A 41 11.61 23.18 -26.70
CA ILE A 41 10.95 23.39 -25.42
C ILE A 41 9.74 22.44 -25.40
N ARG A 42 10.01 21.16 -25.18
CA ARG A 42 8.98 20.23 -24.73
C ARG A 42 8.41 20.84 -23.47
N PRO A 43 7.09 21.03 -23.36
CA PRO A 43 6.51 21.42 -22.11
C PRO A 43 6.94 20.36 -21.10
N THR A 44 7.83 20.73 -20.19
CA THR A 44 8.10 19.96 -18.98
C THR A 44 6.71 19.66 -18.42
N PRO A 45 6.28 18.39 -18.31
CA PRO A 45 4.98 18.09 -17.77
C PRO A 45 4.92 18.83 -16.45
N SER A 46 3.95 19.76 -16.35
CA SER A 46 3.73 20.58 -15.18
C SER A 46 3.88 19.67 -13.98
N LYS A 47 4.76 20.00 -13.02
CA LYS A 47 4.81 19.32 -11.73
C LYS A 47 3.37 19.22 -11.26
N GLU A 48 2.74 18.07 -11.44
CA GLU A 48 1.42 17.84 -10.90
C GLU A 48 1.58 18.07 -9.41
N ASN A 49 0.62 18.76 -8.80
CA ASN A 49 0.62 18.97 -7.35
C ASN A 49 0.35 17.61 -6.69
N LEU A 50 1.39 16.77 -6.66
CA LEU A 50 1.36 15.48 -6.00
C LEU A 50 1.26 15.71 -4.50
N TYR A 51 0.51 14.86 -3.82
CA TYR A 51 0.33 14.94 -2.38
C TYR A 51 0.46 13.55 -1.74
N GLU A 52 0.64 13.54 -0.43
CA GLU A 52 0.57 12.33 0.38
C GLU A 52 -0.68 12.45 1.29
N PRO A 53 -1.63 11.51 1.23
CA PRO A 53 -2.83 11.59 2.05
C PRO A 53 -2.53 11.62 3.54
N ASN A 54 -3.30 12.42 4.29
CA ASN A 54 -3.19 12.50 5.73
C ASN A 54 -4.49 11.98 6.38
N TYR A 55 -4.38 11.12 7.38
CA TYR A 55 -5.55 10.61 8.09
C TYR A 55 -6.39 11.72 8.74
N LYS A 56 -5.79 12.89 9.01
CA LYS A 56 -6.48 14.05 9.58
C LYS A 56 -7.49 14.69 8.61
N ASP A 57 -7.37 14.39 7.32
CA ASP A 57 -8.29 14.85 6.29
C ASP A 57 -9.51 13.93 6.16
N ILE A 58 -9.50 12.77 6.84
CA ILE A 58 -10.60 11.80 6.82
C ILE A 58 -11.63 12.16 7.89
N SER A 59 -12.82 12.51 7.43
CA SER A 59 -14.00 12.72 8.26
C SER A 59 -15.21 12.02 7.64
N LEU A 60 -15.95 11.29 8.47
CA LEU A 60 -17.16 10.59 8.07
C LEU A 60 -18.36 11.34 8.63
N LYS A 61 -19.24 11.82 7.75
CA LYS A 61 -20.54 12.38 8.13
C LYS A 61 -21.60 11.30 8.06
N THR A 62 -22.15 10.91 9.21
CA THR A 62 -23.14 9.84 9.29
C THR A 62 -23.96 9.94 10.58
N ASP A 63 -25.20 9.49 10.53
CA ASP A 63 -26.07 9.31 11.69
C ASP A 63 -26.00 7.89 12.27
N VAL A 64 -25.22 6.99 11.63
CA VAL A 64 -25.00 5.63 12.09
C VAL A 64 -24.32 5.64 13.47
N SER A 65 -24.78 4.75 14.36
CA SER A 65 -24.24 4.61 15.72
C SER A 65 -23.51 3.29 15.96
N ASP A 66 -23.41 2.42 14.95
CA ASP A 66 -22.67 1.17 15.06
C ASP A 66 -21.16 1.42 14.86
N LEU A 67 -20.37 1.11 15.89
CA LEU A 67 -18.94 1.40 15.88
C LEU A 67 -18.18 0.63 14.79
N LYS A 68 -18.62 -0.58 14.46
CA LYS A 68 -17.95 -1.41 13.46
C LYS A 68 -18.19 -0.85 12.06
N GLU A 69 -19.43 -0.45 11.76
CA GLU A 69 -19.77 0.22 10.50
C GLU A 69 -19.01 1.53 10.33
N ILE A 70 -18.95 2.37 11.38
CA ILE A 70 -18.15 3.61 11.39
C ILE A 70 -16.66 3.32 11.14
N SER A 71 -16.09 2.31 11.80
CA SER A 71 -14.68 1.91 11.63
C SER A 71 -14.38 1.45 10.21
N GLU A 72 -15.25 0.62 9.63
CA GLU A 72 -15.13 0.12 8.26
C GLU A 72 -15.11 1.28 7.27
N GLU A 73 -16.07 2.20 7.37
CA GLU A 73 -16.19 3.31 6.44
C GLU A 73 -15.04 4.32 6.58
N LEU A 74 -14.64 4.69 7.81
CA LEU A 74 -13.50 5.58 8.03
C LEU A 74 -12.20 4.99 7.46
N PHE A 75 -11.96 3.70 7.69
CA PHE A 75 -10.73 3.07 7.24
C PHE A 75 -10.72 2.84 5.72
N ASP A 76 -11.87 2.53 5.14
CA ASP A 76 -12.05 2.43 3.69
C ASP A 76 -11.79 3.79 3.01
N MET A 77 -12.36 4.89 3.53
CA MET A 77 -12.07 6.25 3.06
C MET A 77 -10.58 6.58 3.16
N TYR A 78 -9.93 6.20 4.26
CA TYR A 78 -8.50 6.39 4.45
C TYR A 78 -7.70 5.65 3.37
N LEU A 79 -7.94 4.35 3.14
CA LEU A 79 -7.19 3.60 2.12
C LEU A 79 -7.48 4.06 0.69
N LYS A 80 -8.74 4.41 0.38
CA LYS A 80 -9.13 4.98 -0.93
C LYS A 80 -8.34 6.24 -1.28
N SER A 81 -8.05 7.09 -0.29
CA SER A 81 -7.27 8.31 -0.53
C SER A 81 -5.88 8.05 -1.10
N PHE A 82 -5.29 6.86 -0.89
CA PHE A 82 -4.00 6.46 -1.43
C PHE A 82 -4.06 5.89 -2.86
N THR A 83 -5.26 5.67 -3.41
CA THR A 83 -5.45 5.10 -4.75
C THR A 83 -5.44 6.15 -5.87
N GLU A 84 -5.52 7.43 -5.51
CA GLU A 84 -5.64 8.51 -6.49
C GLU A 84 -4.37 8.70 -7.32
N SER A 85 -4.54 9.04 -8.60
CA SER A 85 -3.43 9.25 -9.54
C SER A 85 -2.54 10.44 -9.20
N LYS A 86 -2.96 11.31 -8.27
CA LYS A 86 -2.21 12.45 -7.77
C LYS A 86 -1.45 12.15 -6.48
N VAL A 87 -1.61 10.97 -5.89
CA VAL A 87 -0.83 10.56 -4.72
C VAL A 87 0.61 10.33 -5.12
N ILE A 88 1.57 10.81 -4.34
CA ILE A 88 2.99 10.61 -4.64
C ILE A 88 3.35 9.13 -4.76
N GLU A 89 4.18 8.79 -5.75
CA GLU A 89 4.38 7.41 -6.19
C GLU A 89 4.80 6.45 -5.07
N TYR A 90 5.64 6.90 -4.14
CA TYR A 90 6.13 6.07 -3.03
C TYR A 90 5.07 5.75 -1.97
N ALA A 91 3.92 6.43 -1.99
CA ALA A 91 2.80 6.22 -1.08
C ALA A 91 1.56 5.65 -1.79
N ARG A 92 1.53 5.68 -3.13
CA ARG A 92 0.36 5.28 -3.91
C ARG A 92 0.15 3.78 -3.88
N ILE A 93 -1.09 3.36 -3.66
CA ILE A 93 -1.51 1.96 -3.76
C ILE A 93 -2.39 1.76 -5.00
N SER A 94 -2.34 0.59 -5.59
CA SER A 94 -3.22 0.18 -6.69
C SER A 94 -4.47 -0.54 -6.19
N ASP A 95 -4.38 -1.19 -5.02
CA ASP A 95 -5.49 -1.96 -4.43
C ASP A 95 -5.26 -2.14 -2.91
N TYR A 96 -6.32 -2.52 -2.19
CA TYR A 96 -6.26 -2.86 -0.77
C TYR A 96 -7.32 -3.88 -0.36
N LYS A 97 -7.08 -4.55 0.78
CA LYS A 97 -8.02 -5.48 1.41
C LYS A 97 -8.05 -5.24 2.91
N VAL A 98 -9.24 -5.08 3.46
CA VAL A 98 -9.45 -5.09 4.92
C VAL A 98 -9.78 -6.53 5.33
N GLU A 99 -8.99 -7.08 6.23
CA GLU A 99 -9.08 -8.49 6.64
C GLU A 99 -9.91 -8.64 7.92
N ASP A 100 -9.71 -7.75 8.89
CA ASP A 100 -10.33 -7.81 10.21
C ASP A 100 -10.41 -6.42 10.83
N ILE A 101 -11.53 -6.10 11.46
CA ILE A 101 -11.74 -4.88 12.25
C ILE A 101 -12.35 -5.29 13.59
N LYS A 102 -11.73 -4.82 14.67
CA LYS A 102 -12.15 -5.10 16.04
C LYS A 102 -12.17 -3.83 16.86
N ILE A 103 -13.28 -3.58 17.54
CA ILE A 103 -13.34 -2.50 18.53
C ILE A 103 -12.59 -2.97 19.77
N GLU A 104 -11.52 -2.27 20.12
CA GLU A 104 -10.66 -2.62 21.26
C GLU A 104 -11.25 -2.09 22.57
N HIS A 105 -11.57 -0.80 22.60
CA HIS A 105 -12.16 -0.15 23.77
C HIS A 105 -12.80 1.20 23.42
N GLY A 106 -13.70 1.67 24.28
CA GLY A 106 -14.32 3.00 24.19
C GLY A 106 -15.83 2.94 24.01
N ASN A 107 -16.39 4.04 23.51
CA ASN A 107 -17.83 4.23 23.27
C ASN A 107 -18.06 5.10 22.02
N ILE A 108 -19.32 5.44 21.75
CA ILE A 108 -19.70 6.22 20.57
C ILE A 108 -19.08 7.61 20.48
N ASP A 109 -18.70 8.24 21.60
CA ASP A 109 -18.09 9.56 21.56
C ASP A 109 -16.58 9.50 21.29
N LYS A 110 -15.93 8.42 21.73
CA LYS A 110 -14.50 8.16 21.54
C LYS A 110 -14.19 6.69 21.71
N PHE A 111 -13.56 6.10 20.71
CA PHE A 111 -13.19 4.68 20.73
C PHE A 111 -11.90 4.41 19.95
N GLN A 112 -11.32 3.25 20.21
CA GLN A 112 -10.20 2.71 19.46
C GLN A 112 -10.63 1.42 18.77
N PHE A 113 -10.20 1.24 17.52
CA PHE A 113 -10.31 -0.03 16.83
C PHE A 113 -8.96 -0.50 16.30
N TYR A 114 -8.78 -1.82 16.33
CA TYR A 114 -7.75 -2.55 15.64
C TYR A 114 -8.22 -2.83 14.22
N VAL A 115 -7.31 -2.72 13.26
CA VAL A 115 -7.53 -3.17 11.89
C VAL A 115 -6.34 -3.96 11.37
N ARG A 116 -6.63 -5.09 10.74
CA ARG A 116 -5.68 -5.85 9.91
C ARG A 116 -6.03 -5.68 8.45
N TYR A 117 -5.03 -5.39 7.64
CA TYR A 117 -5.24 -5.12 6.23
C TYR A 117 -3.99 -5.45 5.40
N SER A 118 -4.19 -5.47 4.09
CA SER A 118 -3.15 -5.67 3.10
C SER A 118 -3.29 -4.63 1.99
N ILE A 119 -2.18 -4.23 1.39
CA ILE A 119 -2.17 -3.26 0.28
C ILE A 119 -1.38 -3.81 -0.90
N LYS A 120 -1.71 -3.36 -2.10
CA LYS A 120 -0.90 -3.58 -3.28
C LYS A 120 -0.30 -2.25 -3.72
N PRO A 121 1.02 -2.06 -3.66
CA PRO A 121 1.67 -0.88 -4.20
C PRO A 121 1.29 -0.57 -5.65
N ALA A 122 1.29 0.71 -6.03
CA ALA A 122 1.14 1.11 -7.43
C ALA A 122 2.47 1.02 -8.20
N SER A 123 3.61 1.03 -7.51
CA SER A 123 4.93 0.82 -8.10
C SER A 123 5.94 0.26 -7.11
N GLU A 124 7.10 -0.16 -7.62
CA GLU A 124 8.24 -0.65 -6.81
C GLU A 124 8.89 0.45 -5.96
N LYS A 125 8.57 1.73 -6.21
CA LYS A 125 9.08 2.84 -5.39
C LYS A 125 8.33 3.00 -4.07
N TYR A 126 7.31 2.19 -3.83
CA TYR A 126 6.55 2.22 -2.60
C TYR A 126 7.45 1.92 -1.40
N VAL A 127 7.39 2.79 -0.40
CA VAL A 127 8.20 2.66 0.82
C VAL A 127 7.36 2.02 1.92
N ILE A 128 7.78 0.85 2.38
CA ILE A 128 7.20 0.25 3.58
C ILE A 128 7.69 1.02 4.80
N ALA A 129 6.77 1.76 5.43
CA ALA A 129 6.98 2.30 6.77
C ALA A 129 6.32 1.40 7.81
N GLY A 130 7.11 0.92 8.76
CA GLY A 130 6.62 0.16 9.92
C GLY A 130 6.40 -1.32 9.64
N ASN A 131 5.15 -1.78 9.81
CA ASN A 131 4.77 -3.19 9.74
C ASN A 131 4.41 -3.66 8.32
N GLY A 132 4.20 -4.98 8.19
CA GLY A 132 3.84 -5.66 6.95
C GLY A 132 4.99 -6.46 6.34
N ILE A 133 4.66 -7.36 5.42
CA ILE A 133 5.62 -8.24 4.74
C ILE A 133 5.29 -8.26 3.25
N TYR A 134 6.30 -8.12 2.39
CA TYR A 134 6.12 -8.34 0.95
C TYR A 134 5.80 -9.82 0.68
N GLU A 135 4.66 -10.05 0.05
CA GLU A 135 4.23 -11.34 -0.43
C GLU A 135 4.70 -11.57 -1.87
N SER A 136 4.77 -12.83 -2.28
CA SER A 136 5.28 -13.22 -3.61
C SER A 136 4.44 -12.72 -4.79
N ASP A 137 3.21 -12.29 -4.55
CA ASP A 137 2.28 -11.77 -5.55
C ASP A 137 2.27 -10.22 -5.62
N GLY A 138 3.21 -9.58 -4.92
CA GLY A 138 3.39 -8.13 -4.89
C GLY A 138 2.50 -7.40 -3.89
N TRP A 139 1.70 -8.11 -3.09
CA TRP A 139 1.00 -7.49 -1.96
C TRP A 139 1.96 -7.25 -0.79
N ILE A 140 1.62 -6.26 0.04
CA ILE A 140 2.21 -6.07 1.37
C ILE A 140 1.16 -6.53 2.36
N GLY A 141 1.37 -7.72 2.89
CA GLY A 141 0.46 -8.43 3.76
C GLY A 141 0.56 -8.05 5.22
N HIS A 142 -0.47 -8.42 5.99
CA HIS A 142 -0.47 -8.46 7.45
C HIS A 142 -0.13 -7.13 8.13
N ARG A 143 -0.54 -6.01 7.52
CA ARG A 143 -0.41 -4.69 8.12
C ARG A 143 -1.43 -4.54 9.24
N VAL A 144 -1.05 -3.79 10.27
CA VAL A 144 -1.87 -3.59 11.47
C VAL A 144 -1.87 -2.13 11.86
N TYR A 145 -3.04 -1.59 12.19
CA TYR A 145 -3.15 -0.32 12.88
C TYR A 145 -4.09 -0.39 14.08
N PHE A 146 -3.78 0.44 15.07
CA PHE A 146 -4.67 0.84 16.15
C PHE A 146 -5.07 2.29 15.89
N ILE A 147 -6.37 2.53 15.72
CA ILE A 147 -6.91 3.80 15.23
C ILE A 147 -7.82 4.38 16.31
N ASN A 148 -7.49 5.57 16.78
CA ASN A 148 -8.31 6.31 17.73
C ASN A 148 -9.25 7.23 16.97
N VAL A 149 -10.55 7.12 17.25
CA VAL A 149 -11.62 7.90 16.63
C VAL A 149 -12.30 8.75 17.68
N LYS A 150 -12.77 9.94 17.26
CA LYS A 150 -13.60 10.80 18.07
C LYS A 150 -14.81 11.28 17.28
N LYS A 151 -15.96 11.29 17.95
CA LYS A 151 -17.17 11.93 17.45
C LYS A 151 -17.06 13.45 17.51
N GLU A 152 -17.50 14.10 16.45
CA GLU A 152 -17.69 15.54 16.34
C GLU A 152 -19.17 15.84 16.09
N GLU A 153 -19.54 17.12 16.01
CA GLU A 153 -20.94 17.54 15.84
C GLU A 153 -21.60 16.87 14.62
N ASP A 154 -20.87 16.75 13.51
CA ASP A 154 -21.38 16.26 12.22
C ASP A 154 -20.88 14.84 11.85
N GLY A 155 -20.31 14.08 12.79
CA GLY A 155 -19.87 12.70 12.52
C GLY A 155 -18.60 12.29 13.25
N PHE A 156 -17.65 11.67 12.55
CA PHE A 156 -16.48 11.03 13.15
C PHE A 156 -15.18 11.40 12.43
N LYS A 157 -14.08 11.48 13.18
CA LYS A 157 -12.74 11.69 12.62
C LYS A 157 -11.69 10.78 13.24
N ILE A 158 -10.65 10.50 12.45
CA ILE A 158 -9.45 9.81 12.94
C ILE A 158 -8.57 10.82 13.70
N LEU A 159 -8.31 10.53 14.97
CA LEU A 159 -7.42 11.33 15.82
C LEU A 159 -5.95 10.92 15.67
N SER A 160 -5.71 9.63 15.62
CA SER A 160 -4.37 9.08 15.49
C SER A 160 -4.41 7.66 14.93
N ILE A 161 -3.31 7.29 14.28
CA ILE A 161 -3.03 5.95 13.80
C ILE A 161 -1.68 5.53 14.41
N GLY A 162 -1.64 4.32 14.98
CA GLY A 162 -0.43 3.73 15.54
C GLY A 162 -0.28 2.27 15.11
N THR A 163 0.95 1.75 15.16
CA THR A 163 1.25 0.33 14.89
C THR A 163 1.33 -0.52 16.17
N GLY A 164 0.99 0.08 17.32
CA GLY A 164 0.87 -0.56 18.62
C GLY A 164 -0.19 0.15 19.46
N PRO A 165 -0.78 -0.54 20.46
CA PRO A 165 -1.81 0.02 21.34
C PRO A 165 -1.27 1.08 22.30
#